data_AF-A0A8K0VIX8-F1
#
_entry.id   AF-A0A8K0VIX8-F1
#
_cell.length_a   1.000
_cell.length_b   1.000
_cell.length_c   1.000
_cell.angle_alpha   90.00
_cell.angle_beta   90.00
_cell.angle_gamma   90.00
#
_symmetry.space_group_name_H-M   'P 1'
#
loop_
_entity.id
_entity.type
_entity.pdbx_description
1 polymer ?
#
loop_
_entity_poly.entity_id
_entity_poly.type
_entity_poly.pdbx_seq_one_letter_code
_entity_poly.pdbx_strand_id
1 'polypeptide(L)'
;MDWASDEFDFTDNDLRLFQYEERESVVIQRSARDESFRREVVVSESGWAEWLKTRVSEETKAPKICFIICSRAKNFSEDEASPLSYVPFSRPTFKEILRKFRIHRTIARTVSRETAYFSSTNIDEPDHAAPTIVLTCRTSSAWSDDVAMALTYSPQTRTTFAIVFGCSEMQRRQIEGRVAAVTPTALAHPGLLPGILAELERKRLTGLVEYTLDRFTLRAGGTSAVTDGHVGTLHMSEAQMGEYLELCYESQNLAKEFKGVKRQLSKMTQFCDDLSFPALYPMIRDGEEFALEAIQHGLKDIGIRIKKRTLEIMDEYDNKIDECGMVLDNTSITMQTIWNHIARHDASINTKISIANTSIALDSKQDNAQMRSIALLTMIYLPVSAIAAIFSMGIFDWSPNSGPVVSKYIWIFVVLSVGLTVVTVLAWYFATHKKKKKDASAFEELGMRESDTF
;
A
#
# COMPACT_ATOMS: atom_id res chain seq x y z
N MET A 1 18.56 0.70 28.68
CA MET A 1 18.45 1.91 27.83
C MET A 1 19.59 1.85 26.84
N ASP A 2 19.36 1.29 25.66
CA ASP A 2 20.46 0.91 24.75
C ASP A 2 21.11 2.11 24.04
N TRP A 3 20.50 3.31 24.15
CA TRP A 3 21.02 4.56 23.59
C TRP A 3 22.04 5.26 24.49
N ALA A 4 22.16 4.84 25.75
CA ALA A 4 23.12 5.34 26.74
C ALA A 4 24.11 4.24 27.18
N SER A 5 24.15 3.13 26.44
CA SER A 5 25.02 2.01 26.71
C SER A 5 26.20 2.09 25.77
N ASP A 6 27.40 2.12 26.35
CA ASP A 6 28.66 2.03 25.62
C ASP A 6 29.08 0.56 25.41
N GLU A 7 28.20 -0.39 25.75
CA GLU A 7 28.48 -1.82 25.66
C GLU A 7 28.25 -2.34 24.24
N PHE A 8 29.32 -2.85 23.64
CA PHE A 8 29.26 -3.58 22.38
C PHE A 8 28.64 -4.98 22.52
N ASP A 9 28.47 -5.47 23.74
CA ASP A 9 28.06 -6.84 23.99
C ASP A 9 26.58 -7.07 23.66
N PHE A 10 26.33 -8.07 22.80
CA PHE A 10 24.99 -8.51 22.47
C PHE A 10 24.44 -9.40 23.59
N THR A 11 23.22 -9.09 24.03
CA THR A 11 22.48 -9.95 24.95
C THR A 11 21.89 -11.15 24.20
N ASP A 12 21.51 -12.20 24.94
CA ASP A 12 20.81 -13.35 24.35
C ASP A 12 19.53 -12.93 23.63
N ASN A 13 18.83 -11.92 24.15
CA ASN A 13 17.61 -11.38 23.55
C ASN A 13 17.88 -10.68 22.21
N ASP A 14 18.98 -9.93 22.08
CA ASP A 14 19.33 -9.28 20.81
C ASP A 14 19.61 -10.33 19.72
N LEU A 15 20.30 -11.41 20.09
CA LEU A 15 20.63 -12.51 19.18
C LEU A 15 19.37 -13.31 18.75
N ARG A 16 18.35 -13.42 19.60
CA ARG A 16 17.08 -14.09 19.25
C ARG A 16 16.29 -13.37 18.16
N LEU A 17 16.59 -12.10 17.87
CA LEU A 17 15.94 -11.35 16.78
C LEU A 17 16.43 -11.79 15.39
N PHE A 18 17.53 -12.54 15.32
CA PHE A 18 18.11 -13.03 14.08
C PHE A 18 17.76 -14.50 13.84
N GLN A 19 17.63 -14.86 12.56
CA GLN A 19 17.47 -16.23 12.10
C GLN A 19 18.75 -16.67 11.40
N TYR A 20 19.18 -17.90 11.67
CA TYR A 20 20.53 -18.37 11.36
C TYR A 20 20.47 -19.50 10.34
N GLU A 21 21.12 -19.31 9.20
CA GLU A 21 21.26 -20.32 8.16
C GLU A 21 22.63 -20.15 7.50
N GLU A 22 23.45 -21.18 7.42
CA GLU A 22 24.76 -21.07 6.76
C GLU A 22 24.59 -20.89 5.24
N ARG A 23 25.06 -19.75 4.72
CA ARG A 23 25.00 -19.44 3.29
C ARG A 23 26.24 -18.67 2.86
N GLU A 24 26.35 -18.44 1.55
CA GLU A 24 27.44 -17.66 0.97
C GLU A 24 27.45 -16.22 1.52
N SER A 25 28.59 -15.83 2.06
CA SER A 25 28.89 -14.46 2.46
C SER A 25 30.18 -14.00 1.79
N VAL A 26 30.21 -12.73 1.37
CA VAL A 26 31.39 -12.15 0.73
C VAL A 26 32.08 -11.21 1.68
N VAL A 27 33.38 -11.38 1.84
CA VAL A 27 34.22 -10.47 2.61
C VAL A 27 35.06 -9.65 1.65
N ILE A 28 35.01 -8.33 1.84
CA ILE A 28 35.77 -7.38 1.05
C ILE A 28 36.74 -6.67 1.98
N GLN A 29 38.00 -6.69 1.58
CA GLN A 29 39.06 -5.98 2.27
C GLN A 29 39.78 -5.07 1.27
N ARG A 30 39.95 -3.82 1.67
CA ARG A 30 40.76 -2.87 0.93
C ARG A 30 41.70 -2.14 1.88
N SER A 31 42.98 -2.11 1.53
CA SER A 31 44.02 -1.44 2.31
C SER A 31 44.68 -0.35 1.48
N ALA A 32 44.84 0.83 2.05
CA ALA A 32 45.58 1.93 1.44
C ALA A 32 47.09 1.67 1.37
N ARG A 33 47.63 0.72 2.15
CA ARG A 33 49.08 0.43 2.20
C ARG A 33 49.59 -0.19 0.91
N ASP A 34 48.89 -1.22 0.46
CA ASP A 34 49.30 -2.06 -0.68
C ASP A 34 48.40 -1.82 -1.91
N GLU A 35 47.48 -0.87 -1.80
CA GLU A 35 46.35 -0.64 -2.71
C GLU A 35 45.57 -1.92 -3.08
N SER A 36 45.71 -2.97 -2.25
CA SER A 36 45.16 -4.28 -2.53
C SER A 36 43.66 -4.29 -2.27
N PHE A 37 42.92 -4.78 -3.26
CA PHE A 37 41.51 -5.12 -3.15
C PHE A 37 41.39 -6.64 -3.10
N ARG A 38 40.88 -7.18 -2.00
CA ARG A 38 40.67 -8.61 -1.80
C ARG A 38 39.18 -8.89 -1.65
N ARG A 39 38.72 -9.91 -2.37
CA ARG A 39 37.37 -10.43 -2.33
C ARG A 39 37.46 -11.91 -2.00
N GLU A 40 36.86 -12.32 -0.89
CA GLU A 40 36.85 -13.70 -0.43
C GLU A 40 35.41 -14.14 -0.18
N VAL A 41 35.11 -15.37 -0.56
CA VAL A 41 33.79 -15.96 -0.38
C VAL A 41 33.90 -17.00 0.73
N VAL A 42 33.12 -16.84 1.79
CA VAL A 42 33.13 -17.73 2.96
C VAL A 42 31.72 -18.26 3.19
N VAL A 43 31.60 -19.57 3.37
CA VAL A 43 30.30 -20.26 3.52
C VAL A 43 30.24 -21.00 4.84
N SER A 44 31.19 -21.91 5.10
CA SER A 44 31.15 -22.80 6.26
C SER A 44 31.60 -22.12 7.55
N GLU A 45 31.07 -22.59 8.68
CA GLU A 45 31.51 -22.18 10.02
C GLU A 45 33.03 -22.38 10.23
N SER A 46 33.60 -23.47 9.71
CA SER A 46 35.04 -23.73 9.78
C SER A 46 35.86 -22.68 9.01
N GLY A 47 35.38 -22.26 7.83
CA GLY A 47 36.02 -21.22 7.02
C GLY A 47 36.00 -19.87 7.73
N TRP A 48 34.88 -19.54 8.39
CA TRP A 48 34.79 -18.34 9.22
C TRP A 48 35.75 -18.35 10.41
N ALA A 49 35.86 -19.49 11.10
CA ALA A 49 36.77 -19.63 12.23
C ALA A 49 38.25 -19.45 11.82
N GLU A 50 38.66 -19.97 10.68
CA GLU A 50 40.01 -19.77 10.13
C GLU A 50 40.24 -18.31 9.70
N TRP A 51 39.27 -17.73 8.99
CA TRP A 51 39.36 -16.37 8.48
C TRP A 51 39.47 -15.34 9.61
N LEU A 52 38.63 -15.45 10.64
CA LEU A 52 38.61 -14.54 11.80
C LEU A 52 39.90 -14.62 12.63
N LYS A 53 40.54 -15.78 12.71
CA LYS A 53 41.84 -15.94 13.39
C LYS A 53 42.97 -15.27 12.63
N THR A 54 42.96 -15.38 11.30
CA THR A 54 44.13 -15.04 10.48
C THR A 54 44.14 -13.58 10.02
N ARG A 55 42.97 -12.96 9.80
CA ARG A 55 42.87 -11.72 9.00
C ARG A 55 42.34 -10.48 9.71
N VAL A 56 41.74 -10.63 10.89
CA VAL A 56 41.26 -9.48 11.69
C VAL A 56 42.37 -8.89 12.56
N SER A 57 43.43 -9.65 12.86
CA SER A 57 44.46 -9.28 13.84
C SER A 57 45.65 -8.46 13.29
N GLU A 58 45.64 -8.09 12.01
CA GLU A 58 46.71 -7.25 11.45
C GLU A 58 46.45 -5.78 11.77
N GLU A 59 46.94 -5.31 12.92
CA GLU A 59 47.02 -3.89 13.25
C GLU A 59 47.98 -3.20 12.27
N THR A 60 47.43 -2.60 11.23
CA THR A 60 48.19 -1.81 10.26
C THR A 60 47.98 -0.32 10.50
N LYS A 61 49.06 0.47 10.43
CA LYS A 61 49.02 1.95 10.53
C LYS A 61 48.34 2.65 9.34
N ALA A 62 47.98 1.91 8.29
CA ALA A 62 47.39 2.44 7.06
C ALA A 62 45.86 2.28 7.06
N PRO A 63 45.11 3.20 6.43
CA PRO A 63 43.66 3.10 6.30
C PRO A 63 43.21 1.76 5.70
N LYS A 64 42.24 1.12 6.34
CA LYS A 64 41.71 -0.18 5.92
C LYS A 64 40.19 -0.19 6.05
N ILE A 65 39.52 -0.73 5.05
CA ILE A 65 38.09 -1.07 5.12
C ILE A 65 37.97 -2.58 5.02
N CYS A 66 37.24 -3.17 5.96
CA CYS A 66 36.94 -4.59 5.99
C CYS A 66 35.45 -4.76 6.27
N PHE A 67 34.71 -5.32 5.32
CA PHE A 67 33.27 -5.47 5.50
C PHE A 67 32.73 -6.76 4.90
N ILE A 68 31.63 -7.22 5.48
CA ILE A 68 30.96 -8.46 5.11
C ILE A 68 29.66 -8.09 4.40
N ILE A 69 29.44 -8.64 3.21
CA ILE A 69 28.17 -8.56 2.49
C ILE A 69 27.44 -9.88 2.71
N CYS A 70 26.32 -9.82 3.40
CA CYS A 70 25.42 -10.94 3.62
C CYS A 70 24.47 -11.06 2.43
N SER A 71 24.44 -12.24 1.81
CA SER A 71 23.48 -12.53 0.75
C SER A 71 22.05 -12.60 1.30
N ARG A 72 21.10 -12.03 0.54
CA ARG A 72 19.67 -12.16 0.82
C ARG A 72 19.24 -13.64 0.68
N ALA A 73 18.50 -14.15 1.66
CA ALA A 73 17.93 -15.49 1.59
C ALA A 73 16.91 -15.58 0.44
N LYS A 74 16.79 -16.75 -0.17
CA LYS A 74 15.80 -16.98 -1.22
C LYS A 74 14.46 -17.42 -0.62
N ASN A 75 13.39 -16.86 -1.19
CA ASN A 75 11.99 -17.29 -1.12
C ASN A 75 11.73 -18.80 -1.05
N PHE A 76 10.79 -19.29 -0.23
CA PHE A 76 9.99 -20.47 -0.62
C PHE A 76 8.80 -20.08 -1.54
N SER A 77 8.30 -18.84 -1.43
CA SER A 77 7.35 -18.19 -2.35
C SER A 77 8.06 -17.14 -3.20
N GLU A 78 7.68 -16.96 -4.47
CA GLU A 78 8.37 -16.06 -5.40
C GLU A 78 8.16 -14.56 -5.10
N ASP A 79 7.12 -14.19 -4.34
CA ASP A 79 6.64 -12.80 -4.26
C ASP A 79 7.11 -11.99 -3.04
N GLU A 80 7.59 -12.62 -1.97
CA GLU A 80 8.04 -11.91 -0.77
C GLU A 80 9.55 -12.03 -0.61
N ALA A 81 10.24 -10.98 -0.19
CA ALA A 81 11.67 -11.04 0.08
C ALA A 81 11.93 -11.43 1.53
N SER A 82 12.94 -12.28 1.78
CA SER A 82 13.30 -12.67 3.14
C SER A 82 13.69 -11.46 4.02
N PRO A 83 13.24 -11.42 5.28
CA PRO A 83 13.61 -10.36 6.22
C PRO A 83 15.13 -10.24 6.40
N LEU A 84 15.61 -9.01 6.64
CA LEU A 84 17.02 -8.74 6.91
C LEU A 84 17.58 -9.43 8.17
N SER A 85 16.71 -9.94 9.04
CA SER A 85 17.08 -10.72 10.22
C SER A 85 17.60 -12.12 9.88
N TYR A 86 17.37 -12.63 8.66
CA TYR A 86 17.94 -13.89 8.19
C TYR A 86 19.40 -13.73 7.78
N VAL A 87 20.31 -14.07 8.69
CA VAL A 87 21.74 -13.94 8.49
C VAL A 87 22.37 -15.24 7.96
N PRO A 88 23.37 -15.15 7.06
CA PRO A 88 24.01 -16.29 6.39
C PRO A 88 25.05 -17.01 7.27
N PHE A 89 24.81 -17.11 8.59
CA PHE A 89 25.78 -17.62 9.56
C PHE A 89 25.12 -18.56 10.56
N SER A 90 25.91 -19.46 11.14
CA SER A 90 25.54 -20.10 12.40
C SER A 90 25.58 -19.07 13.54
N ARG A 91 24.76 -19.29 14.56
CA ARG A 91 24.71 -18.41 15.75
C ARG A 91 26.06 -18.16 16.42
N PRO A 92 26.93 -19.18 16.67
CA PRO A 92 28.25 -18.94 17.27
C PRO A 92 29.17 -18.13 16.33
N THR A 93 29.15 -18.42 15.03
CA THR A 93 29.92 -17.64 14.04
C THR A 93 29.49 -16.18 14.02
N PHE A 94 28.19 -15.90 13.98
CA PHE A 94 27.69 -14.53 13.98
C PHE A 94 28.10 -13.76 15.23
N LYS A 95 28.01 -14.39 16.41
CA LYS A 95 28.46 -13.78 17.67
C LYS A 95 29.95 -13.42 17.64
N GLU A 96 30.78 -14.32 17.11
CA GLU A 96 32.23 -14.06 17.00
C GLU A 96 32.54 -12.96 15.97
N ILE A 97 31.82 -12.91 14.85
CA ILE A 97 31.92 -11.83 13.86
C ILE A 97 31.59 -10.48 14.52
N LEU A 98 30.44 -10.38 15.19
CA LEU A 98 30.00 -9.15 15.87
C LEU A 98 31.05 -8.64 16.86
N ARG A 99 31.64 -9.55 17.65
CA ARG A 99 32.70 -9.25 18.60
C ARG A 99 33.98 -8.76 17.92
N LYS A 100 34.43 -9.46 16.87
CA LYS A 100 35.67 -9.13 16.13
C LYS A 100 35.57 -7.85 15.32
N PHE A 101 34.40 -7.57 14.75
CA PHE A 101 34.12 -6.35 13.99
C PHE A 101 33.68 -5.19 14.89
N ARG A 102 33.55 -5.44 16.20
CA ARG A 102 33.09 -4.48 17.20
C ARG A 102 31.76 -3.83 16.80
N ILE A 103 30.84 -4.63 16.29
CA ILE A 103 29.52 -4.16 15.88
C ILE A 103 28.71 -3.87 17.13
N HIS A 104 28.06 -2.70 17.17
CA HIS A 104 27.22 -2.32 18.30
C HIS A 104 25.84 -2.98 18.23
N ARG A 105 25.26 -3.30 19.40
CA ARG A 105 23.96 -4.01 19.51
C ARG A 105 22.76 -3.28 18.93
N THR A 106 22.86 -1.96 18.67
CA THR A 106 21.80 -1.17 18.04
C THR A 106 21.35 -1.71 16.68
N ILE A 107 22.22 -2.46 15.99
CA ILE A 107 21.84 -3.10 14.71
C ILE A 107 20.66 -4.06 14.86
N ALA A 108 20.51 -4.75 16.00
CA ALA A 108 19.39 -5.68 16.22
C ALA A 108 18.04 -4.94 16.14
N ARG A 109 17.98 -3.73 16.70
CA ARG A 109 16.82 -2.85 16.58
C ARG A 109 16.68 -2.28 15.18
N THR A 110 17.78 -1.85 14.55
CA THR A 110 17.76 -1.29 13.18
C THR A 110 17.24 -2.31 12.15
N VAL A 111 17.67 -3.58 12.24
CA VAL A 111 17.19 -4.70 11.40
C VAL A 111 15.76 -5.12 11.72
N SER A 112 15.23 -4.75 12.88
CA SER A 112 13.82 -5.00 13.22
C SER A 112 12.88 -3.87 12.77
N ARG A 113 13.41 -2.70 12.40
CA ARG A 113 12.60 -1.59 11.86
C ARG A 113 12.21 -1.89 10.42
N GLU A 114 11.00 -1.53 10.00
CA GLU A 114 10.56 -1.65 8.60
C GLU A 114 10.77 -0.35 7.79
N THR A 115 11.19 0.72 8.45
CA THR A 115 11.34 2.05 7.84
C THR A 115 12.80 2.45 7.67
N ALA A 116 13.04 3.40 6.76
CA ALA A 116 14.36 3.98 6.56
C ALA A 116 14.90 4.60 7.86
N TYR A 117 16.15 4.29 8.20
CA TYR A 117 16.77 4.71 9.44
C TYR A 117 18.25 5.03 9.25
N PHE A 118 18.73 6.08 9.88
CA PHE A 118 20.15 6.39 10.05
C PHE A 118 20.39 6.85 11.48
N SER A 119 21.48 6.37 12.07
CA SER A 119 21.96 6.78 13.39
C SER A 119 23.48 6.76 13.42
N SER A 120 24.07 7.80 14.02
CA SER A 120 25.47 7.84 14.41
C SER A 120 25.59 7.96 15.92
N THR A 121 26.56 7.27 16.50
CA THR A 121 26.84 7.32 17.94
C THR A 121 28.34 7.25 18.12
N ASN A 122 28.87 8.10 18.98
CA ASN A 122 30.27 8.07 19.38
C ASN A 122 30.36 7.33 20.71
N ILE A 123 31.23 6.34 20.80
CA ILE A 123 31.46 5.55 22.00
C ILE A 123 32.85 5.89 22.52
N ASP A 124 32.89 6.49 23.71
CA ASP A 124 34.14 6.81 24.39
C ASP A 124 34.71 5.55 25.03
N GLU A 125 35.96 5.21 24.69
CA GLU A 125 36.65 4.06 25.25
C GLU A 125 37.78 4.54 26.16
N PRO A 126 37.93 3.99 27.39
CA PRO A 126 38.88 4.49 28.39
C PRO A 126 40.34 4.56 27.91
N ASP A 127 40.73 3.62 27.04
CA ASP A 127 42.11 3.47 26.56
C ASP A 127 42.36 4.17 25.21
N HIS A 128 41.34 4.82 24.63
CA HIS A 128 41.39 5.36 23.28
C HIS A 128 41.41 6.89 23.29
N ALA A 129 42.35 7.48 22.56
CA ALA A 129 42.50 8.94 22.46
C ALA A 129 41.37 9.66 21.69
N ALA A 130 40.45 8.92 21.07
CA ALA A 130 39.32 9.43 20.29
C ALA A 130 38.16 8.41 20.35
N PRO A 131 36.89 8.87 20.31
CA PRO A 131 35.76 7.96 20.37
C PRO A 131 35.66 7.06 19.13
N THR A 132 35.27 5.81 19.34
CA THR A 132 34.87 4.90 18.26
C THR A 132 33.54 5.37 17.68
N ILE A 133 33.47 5.50 16.35
CA ILE A 133 32.26 5.96 15.67
C ILE A 133 31.46 4.75 15.21
N VAL A 134 30.22 4.63 15.69
CA VAL A 134 29.27 3.59 15.33
C VAL A 134 28.17 4.17 14.47
N LEU A 135 27.97 3.61 13.30
CA LEU A 135 26.89 3.97 12.38
C LEU A 135 25.99 2.76 12.14
N THR A 136 24.68 2.99 12.18
CA THR A 136 23.72 2.01 11.65
C THR A 136 22.76 2.68 10.70
N CYS A 137 22.46 1.99 9.61
CA CYS A 137 21.45 2.44 8.67
C CYS A 137 20.64 1.29 8.08
N ARG A 138 19.45 1.64 7.61
CA ARG A 138 18.51 0.73 6.95
C ARG A 138 17.74 1.49 5.88
N THR A 139 17.51 0.83 4.74
CA THR A 139 16.54 1.26 3.73
C THR A 139 15.16 0.67 4.02
N SER A 140 14.11 1.32 3.54
CA SER A 140 12.73 0.92 3.81
C SER A 140 12.39 -0.43 3.20
N SER A 141 11.68 -1.28 3.95
CA SER A 141 11.16 -2.58 3.48
C SER A 141 9.85 -2.46 2.72
N ALA A 142 9.35 -1.24 2.47
CA ALA A 142 8.15 -1.00 1.69
C ALA A 142 8.22 -1.54 0.25
N TRP A 143 9.44 -1.69 -0.29
CA TRP A 143 9.69 -2.39 -1.56
C TRP A 143 10.84 -3.38 -1.40
N SER A 144 10.90 -4.33 -2.33
CA SER A 144 11.95 -5.34 -2.41
C SER A 144 13.37 -4.75 -2.46
N ASP A 145 14.36 -5.60 -2.21
CA ASP A 145 15.78 -5.25 -2.18
C ASP A 145 16.15 -4.18 -1.14
N ASP A 146 15.49 -4.20 0.02
CA ASP A 146 15.92 -3.42 1.17
C ASP A 146 17.29 -3.90 1.72
N VAL A 147 18.01 -3.06 2.45
CA VAL A 147 19.33 -3.38 2.98
C VAL A 147 19.53 -2.67 4.30
N ALA A 148 20.31 -3.27 5.19
CA ALA A 148 20.76 -2.63 6.41
C ALA A 148 22.27 -2.73 6.51
N MET A 149 22.87 -1.82 7.26
CA MET A 149 24.30 -1.82 7.52
C MET A 149 24.58 -1.45 8.97
N ALA A 150 25.53 -2.17 9.56
CA ALA A 150 26.22 -1.76 10.77
C ALA A 150 27.67 -1.46 10.44
N LEU A 151 28.20 -0.37 10.97
CA LEU A 151 29.56 0.07 10.74
C LEU A 151 30.17 0.58 12.04
N THR A 152 31.41 0.18 12.27
CA THR A 152 32.25 0.65 13.37
C THR A 152 33.55 1.18 12.79
N TYR A 153 33.87 2.44 13.08
CA TYR A 153 35.09 3.11 12.65
C TYR A 153 35.95 3.45 13.85
N SER A 154 37.21 3.00 13.82
CA SER A 154 38.24 3.34 14.82
C SER A 154 39.13 4.45 14.27
N PRO A 155 39.09 5.66 14.85
CA PRO A 155 39.96 6.75 14.41
C PRO A 155 41.45 6.49 14.64
N GLN A 156 41.82 5.77 15.70
CA GLN A 156 43.22 5.47 16.05
C GLN A 156 43.91 4.68 14.94
N THR A 157 43.21 3.69 14.40
CA THR A 157 43.73 2.79 13.36
C THR A 157 43.29 3.21 11.96
N ARG A 158 42.39 4.19 11.84
CA ARG A 158 41.70 4.58 10.59
C ARG A 158 41.11 3.37 9.87
N THR A 159 40.53 2.47 10.66
CA THR A 159 39.96 1.21 10.16
C THR A 159 38.44 1.24 10.26
N THR A 160 37.78 0.85 9.18
CA THR A 160 36.32 0.67 9.12
C THR A 160 35.98 -0.82 9.07
N PHE A 161 35.20 -1.27 10.04
CA PHE A 161 34.54 -2.58 10.03
C PHE A 161 33.06 -2.40 9.73
N ALA A 162 32.49 -3.22 8.85
CA ALA A 162 31.06 -3.15 8.59
C ALA A 162 30.45 -4.50 8.22
N ILE A 163 29.14 -4.62 8.42
CA ILE A 163 28.32 -5.73 7.94
C ILE A 163 27.13 -5.13 7.20
N VAL A 164 26.93 -5.54 5.95
CA VAL A 164 25.79 -5.18 5.13
C VAL A 164 24.86 -6.39 5.03
N PHE A 165 23.59 -6.21 5.37
CA PHE A 165 22.59 -7.25 5.50
C PHE A 165 21.65 -7.25 4.29
N GLY A 166 21.39 -8.45 3.76
CA GLY A 166 20.35 -8.72 2.77
C GLY A 166 20.59 -8.14 1.38
N CYS A 167 21.83 -8.05 0.94
CA CYS A 167 22.15 -7.56 -0.41
C CYS A 167 21.73 -8.55 -1.49
N SER A 168 21.14 -8.01 -2.57
CA SER A 168 21.00 -8.72 -3.85
C SER A 168 22.34 -8.80 -4.59
N GLU A 169 22.42 -9.68 -5.59
CA GLU A 169 23.63 -9.83 -6.41
C GLU A 169 24.01 -8.55 -7.14
N MET A 170 23.01 -7.79 -7.59
CA MET A 170 23.21 -6.49 -8.25
C MET A 170 23.76 -5.45 -7.27
N GLN A 171 23.18 -5.37 -6.07
CA GLN A 171 23.67 -4.46 -5.01
C GLN A 171 25.10 -4.81 -4.60
N ARG A 172 25.42 -6.11 -4.44
CA ARG A 172 26.77 -6.59 -4.14
C ARG A 172 27.79 -6.06 -5.14
N ARG A 173 27.55 -6.25 -6.44
CA ARG A 173 28.44 -5.77 -7.52
C ARG A 173 28.59 -4.25 -7.53
N GLN A 174 27.51 -3.52 -7.26
CA GLN A 174 27.56 -2.05 -7.19
C GLN A 174 28.38 -1.55 -5.99
N ILE A 175 28.28 -2.20 -4.83
CA ILE A 175 29.09 -1.88 -3.64
C ILE A 175 30.55 -2.22 -3.92
N GLU A 176 30.83 -3.42 -4.42
CA GLU A 176 32.19 -3.88 -4.78
C GLU A 176 32.87 -2.92 -5.75
N GLY A 177 32.21 -2.59 -6.87
CA GLY A 177 32.76 -1.70 -7.89
C GLY A 177 33.02 -0.29 -7.37
N ARG A 178 32.13 0.25 -6.52
CA ARG A 178 32.33 1.56 -5.90
C ARG A 178 33.50 1.54 -4.92
N VAL A 179 33.56 0.54 -4.03
CA VAL A 179 34.66 0.43 -3.06
C VAL A 179 35.99 0.17 -3.76
N ALA A 180 36.03 -0.53 -4.89
CA ALA A 180 37.27 -0.75 -5.65
C ALA A 180 37.80 0.54 -6.32
N ALA A 181 36.91 1.46 -6.74
CA ALA A 181 37.29 2.68 -7.47
C ALA A 181 37.67 3.87 -6.57
N VAL A 182 37.47 3.79 -5.25
CA VAL A 182 37.69 4.90 -4.30
C VAL A 182 39.19 5.22 -4.14
N THR A 183 39.54 6.45 -3.78
CA THR A 183 40.94 6.84 -3.50
C THR A 183 41.40 6.33 -2.13
N PRO A 184 42.70 6.09 -1.90
CA PRO A 184 43.21 5.64 -0.60
C PRO A 184 42.81 6.56 0.58
N THR A 185 42.79 7.88 0.35
CA THR A 185 42.37 8.85 1.37
C THR A 185 40.90 8.69 1.75
N ALA A 186 40.01 8.38 0.79
CA ALA A 186 38.58 8.22 1.05
C ALA A 186 38.25 6.91 1.80
N LEU A 187 39.16 5.93 1.80
CA LEU A 187 39.02 4.72 2.63
C LEU A 187 39.10 5.02 4.13
N ALA A 188 39.73 6.14 4.51
CA ALA A 188 39.83 6.55 5.91
C ALA A 188 38.58 7.31 6.40
N HIS A 189 37.59 7.60 5.55
CA HIS A 189 36.44 8.41 5.93
C HIS A 189 35.23 7.53 6.33
N PRO A 190 34.68 7.66 7.56
CA PRO A 190 33.59 6.80 8.05
C PRO A 190 32.29 6.94 7.26
N GLY A 191 32.06 8.09 6.62
CA GLY A 191 30.90 8.35 5.75
C GLY A 191 30.92 7.65 4.39
N LEU A 192 32.00 6.95 4.01
CA LEU A 192 32.11 6.34 2.68
C LEU A 192 31.04 5.27 2.42
N LEU A 193 30.95 4.25 3.29
CA LEU A 193 29.99 3.16 3.11
C LEU A 193 28.53 3.63 3.25
N PRO A 194 28.15 4.50 4.22
CA PRO A 194 26.81 5.09 4.25
C PRO A 194 26.48 5.90 3.00
N GLY A 195 27.45 6.63 2.44
CA GLY A 195 27.27 7.36 1.18
C GLY A 195 27.06 6.43 -0.02
N ILE A 196 27.76 5.29 -0.06
CA ILE A 196 27.50 4.25 -1.07
C ILE A 196 26.09 3.69 -0.92
N LEU A 197 25.61 3.44 0.31
CA LEU A 197 24.26 2.94 0.55
C LEU A 197 23.18 3.98 0.17
N ALA A 198 23.41 5.26 0.46
CA ALA A 198 22.54 6.35 0.04
C ALA A 198 22.41 6.42 -1.49
N GLU A 199 23.51 6.20 -2.21
CA GLU A 199 23.52 6.12 -3.67
C GLU A 199 22.78 4.89 -4.23
N LEU A 200 22.83 3.75 -3.52
CA LEU A 200 22.05 2.57 -3.90
C LEU A 200 20.55 2.83 -3.71
N GLU A 201 20.17 3.40 -2.58
CA GLU A 201 18.77 3.71 -2.28
C GLU A 201 18.19 4.75 -3.23
N ARG A 202 18.98 5.76 -3.60
CA ARG A 202 18.63 6.75 -4.62
C ARG A 202 18.29 6.07 -5.95
N LYS A 203 19.16 5.18 -6.44
CA LYS A 203 18.91 4.44 -7.69
C LYS A 203 17.66 3.57 -7.59
N ARG A 204 17.45 2.90 -6.45
CA ARG A 204 16.29 2.04 -6.21
C ARG A 204 14.99 2.84 -6.26
N LEU A 205 14.87 3.90 -5.45
CA LEU A 205 13.64 4.69 -5.36
C LEU A 205 13.36 5.49 -6.63
N THR A 206 14.38 6.08 -7.26
CA THR A 206 14.21 6.80 -8.53
C THR A 206 13.70 5.87 -9.62
N GLY A 207 14.21 4.64 -9.72
CA GLY A 207 13.72 3.65 -10.70
C GLY A 207 12.25 3.28 -10.48
N LEU A 208 11.78 3.23 -9.22
CA LEU A 208 10.36 2.97 -8.92
C LEU A 208 9.46 4.14 -9.34
N VAL A 209 9.91 5.39 -9.16
CA VAL A 209 9.16 6.57 -9.63
C VAL A 209 9.11 6.62 -11.14
N GLU A 210 10.23 6.38 -11.81
CA GLU A 210 10.30 6.33 -13.28
C GLU A 210 9.35 5.27 -13.83
N TYR A 211 9.32 4.08 -13.23
CA TYR A 211 8.36 3.03 -13.60
C TYR A 211 6.89 3.46 -13.41
N THR A 212 6.59 4.11 -12.29
CA THR A 212 5.24 4.62 -11.99
C THR A 212 4.83 5.72 -12.99
N LEU A 213 5.76 6.61 -13.33
CA LEU A 213 5.55 7.71 -14.26
C LEU A 213 5.35 7.20 -15.70
N ASP A 214 6.11 6.19 -16.14
CA ASP A 214 5.96 5.56 -17.45
C ASP A 214 4.56 4.92 -17.59
N ARG A 215 4.10 4.20 -16.55
CA ARG A 215 2.72 3.67 -16.51
C ARG A 215 1.68 4.78 -16.59
N PHE A 216 1.89 5.89 -15.88
CA PHE A 216 1.00 7.03 -15.93
C PHE A 216 0.97 7.69 -17.31
N THR A 217 2.12 7.96 -17.93
CA THR A 217 2.21 8.66 -19.23
C THR A 217 1.61 7.85 -20.38
N LEU A 218 1.88 6.54 -20.43
CA LEU A 218 1.28 5.63 -21.42
C LEU A 218 -0.25 5.62 -21.35
N ARG A 219 -0.82 5.81 -20.15
CA ARG A 219 -2.26 5.82 -19.91
C ARG A 219 -2.89 7.19 -20.13
N ALA A 220 -2.23 8.26 -19.70
CA ALA A 220 -2.67 9.64 -19.94
C ALA A 220 -2.82 9.92 -21.45
N GLY A 221 -1.90 9.38 -22.28
CA GLY A 221 -1.99 9.43 -23.74
C GLY A 221 -3.24 8.75 -24.31
N GLY A 222 -3.82 7.77 -23.62
CA GLY A 222 -5.08 7.12 -24.00
C GLY A 222 -6.34 7.94 -23.66
N THR A 223 -6.28 8.75 -22.59
CA THR A 223 -7.34 9.69 -22.21
C THR A 223 -7.31 11.00 -23.00
N SER A 224 -6.19 11.34 -23.64
CA SER A 224 -6.00 12.55 -24.45
C SER A 224 -6.52 12.45 -25.89
N ALA A 225 -7.29 11.42 -26.26
CA ALA A 225 -8.10 11.43 -27.48
C ALA A 225 -9.32 12.37 -27.33
N VAL A 226 -9.06 13.63 -26.98
CA VAL A 226 -9.91 14.78 -27.27
C VAL A 226 -9.68 15.13 -28.75
N THR A 227 -10.00 14.17 -29.62
CA THR A 227 -10.07 14.42 -31.06
C THR A 227 -11.47 14.88 -31.38
N ASP A 228 -11.59 16.15 -31.71
CA ASP A 228 -12.64 16.74 -32.53
C ASP A 228 -14.10 16.63 -32.03
N GLY A 229 -14.56 17.69 -31.37
CA GLY A 229 -15.97 18.11 -31.34
C GLY A 229 -16.99 17.27 -30.56
N HIS A 230 -16.65 16.05 -30.13
CA HIS A 230 -17.51 15.22 -29.31
C HIS A 230 -16.74 14.81 -28.06
N VAL A 231 -17.24 15.21 -26.88
CA VAL A 231 -16.84 14.57 -25.62
C VAL A 231 -17.27 13.11 -25.76
N GLY A 232 -16.36 12.27 -26.25
CA GLY A 232 -16.52 10.83 -26.25
C GLY A 232 -16.89 10.41 -24.84
N THR A 233 -17.85 9.49 -24.72
CA THR A 233 -18.31 8.96 -23.44
C THR A 233 -17.13 8.73 -22.50
N LEU A 234 -17.04 9.56 -21.45
CA LEU A 234 -16.11 9.39 -20.33
C LEU A 234 -16.54 8.15 -19.54
N HIS A 235 -16.33 6.99 -20.14
CA HIS A 235 -16.70 5.71 -19.58
C HIS A 235 -15.42 4.92 -19.38
N MET A 236 -14.84 5.03 -18.19
CA MET A 236 -13.77 4.14 -17.75
C MET A 236 -14.38 2.86 -17.18
N SER A 237 -13.82 1.73 -17.58
CA SER A 237 -14.17 0.42 -17.02
C SER A 237 -13.72 0.29 -15.57
N GLU A 238 -14.31 -0.65 -14.83
CA GLU A 238 -13.92 -0.95 -13.45
C GLU A 238 -12.44 -1.35 -13.33
N ALA A 239 -11.91 -2.09 -14.31
CA ALA A 239 -10.49 -2.46 -14.36
C ALA A 239 -9.58 -1.22 -14.48
N GLN A 240 -9.92 -0.29 -15.37
CA GLN A 240 -9.17 0.97 -15.50
C GLN A 240 -9.29 1.82 -14.23
N MET A 241 -10.44 1.84 -13.58
CA MET A 241 -10.62 2.51 -12.29
C MET A 241 -9.69 1.95 -11.21
N GLY A 242 -9.57 0.62 -11.13
CA GLY A 242 -8.66 -0.07 -10.22
C GLY A 242 -7.18 0.28 -10.49
N GLU A 243 -6.79 0.33 -11.76
CA GLU A 243 -5.42 0.71 -12.14
C GLU A 243 -5.06 2.16 -11.79
N TYR A 244 -6.00 3.11 -11.90
CA TYR A 244 -5.78 4.50 -11.46
C TYR A 244 -5.68 4.60 -9.95
N LEU A 245 -6.51 3.84 -9.21
CA LEU A 245 -6.41 3.76 -7.75
C LEU A 245 -5.06 3.19 -7.29
N GLU A 246 -4.57 2.15 -7.97
CA GLU A 246 -3.25 1.57 -7.72
C GLU A 246 -2.14 2.62 -7.94
N LEU A 247 -2.17 3.36 -9.06
CA LEU A 247 -1.24 4.46 -9.31
C LEU A 247 -1.29 5.54 -8.22
N CYS A 248 -2.49 5.92 -7.75
CA CYS A 248 -2.62 6.87 -6.65
C CYS A 248 -1.95 6.33 -5.38
N TYR A 249 -2.19 5.06 -5.04
CA TYR A 249 -1.65 4.46 -3.83
C TYR A 249 -0.12 4.33 -3.88
N GLU A 250 0.40 3.82 -5.00
CA GLU A 250 1.85 3.70 -5.25
C GLU A 250 2.54 5.06 -5.16
N SER A 251 2.02 6.07 -5.85
CA SER A 251 2.60 7.42 -5.86
C SER A 251 2.57 8.07 -4.47
N GLN A 252 1.49 7.87 -3.70
CA GLN A 252 1.41 8.37 -2.33
C GLN A 252 2.44 7.71 -1.42
N ASN A 253 2.62 6.39 -1.55
CA ASN A 253 3.59 5.64 -0.75
C ASN A 253 5.02 6.01 -1.14
N LEU A 254 5.34 6.10 -2.44
CA LEU A 254 6.64 6.59 -2.90
C LEU A 254 6.94 7.97 -2.30
N ALA A 255 6.03 8.95 -2.44
CA ALA A 255 6.23 10.28 -1.89
C ALA A 255 6.50 10.28 -0.36
N LYS A 256 5.81 9.42 0.41
CA LYS A 256 6.06 9.25 1.86
C LYS A 256 7.47 8.70 2.11
N GLU A 257 7.91 7.75 1.32
CA GLU A 257 9.19 7.07 1.49
C GLU A 257 10.37 7.96 1.10
N PHE A 258 10.27 8.71 0.01
CA PHE A 258 11.23 9.78 -0.31
C PHE A 258 11.36 10.79 0.84
N LYS A 259 10.24 11.24 1.41
CA LYS A 259 10.24 12.12 2.60
C LYS A 259 10.90 11.45 3.80
N GLY A 260 10.65 10.15 4.02
CA GLY A 260 11.24 9.35 5.09
C GLY A 260 12.76 9.23 4.97
N VAL A 261 13.26 8.88 3.78
CA VAL A 261 14.69 8.77 3.50
C VAL A 261 15.37 10.14 3.54
N LYS A 262 14.75 11.20 3.01
CA LYS A 262 15.27 12.57 3.08
C LYS A 262 15.57 13.00 4.52
N ARG A 263 14.67 12.68 5.47
CA ARG A 263 14.92 12.92 6.91
C ARG A 263 16.15 12.18 7.44
N GLN A 264 16.43 10.97 6.95
CA GLN A 264 17.63 10.22 7.35
C GLN A 264 18.89 10.78 6.68
N LEU A 265 18.81 11.23 5.42
CA LEU A 265 19.91 11.92 4.74
C LEU A 265 20.28 13.22 5.46
N SER A 266 19.29 13.96 5.99
CA SER A 266 19.57 15.14 6.83
C SER A 266 20.35 14.81 8.11
N LYS A 267 20.09 13.66 8.73
CA LYS A 267 20.91 13.18 9.86
C LYS A 267 22.32 12.80 9.41
N MET A 268 22.46 12.25 8.21
CA MET A 268 23.78 11.95 7.64
C MET A 268 24.57 13.23 7.33
N THR A 269 23.91 14.30 6.86
CA THR A 269 24.57 15.61 6.69
C THR A 269 24.98 16.20 8.03
N GLN A 270 24.13 16.07 9.06
CA GLN A 270 24.47 16.50 10.41
C GLN A 270 25.68 15.70 10.96
N PHE A 271 25.71 14.39 10.75
CA PHE A 271 26.87 13.57 11.07
C PHE A 271 28.16 14.09 10.40
N CYS A 272 28.10 14.47 9.12
CA CYS A 272 29.25 15.05 8.44
C CYS A 272 29.69 16.40 9.03
N ASP A 273 28.77 17.18 9.61
CA ASP A 273 29.06 18.45 10.27
C ASP A 273 29.63 18.27 11.68
N ASP A 274 29.09 17.31 12.43
CA ASP A 274 29.50 16.97 13.79
C ASP A 274 30.83 16.21 13.82
N LEU A 275 31.25 15.64 12.68
CA LEU A 275 32.52 14.93 12.52
C LEU A 275 33.71 15.90 12.64
N SER A 276 34.15 16.11 13.88
CA SER A 276 35.28 16.97 14.17
C SER A 276 36.62 16.33 13.72
N PHE A 277 37.51 17.12 13.10
CA PHE A 277 38.85 16.65 12.72
C PHE A 277 39.71 16.14 13.88
N PRO A 278 39.64 16.71 15.10
CA PRO A 278 40.32 16.14 16.26
C PRO A 278 39.84 14.71 16.59
N ALA A 279 38.57 14.38 16.34
CA ALA A 279 38.04 13.03 16.55
C ALA A 279 38.52 12.03 15.47
N LEU A 280 38.89 12.49 14.28
CA LEU A 280 39.43 11.65 13.20
C LEU A 280 40.94 11.41 13.32
N TYR A 281 41.66 12.28 14.05
CA TYR A 281 43.11 12.24 14.25
C TYR A 281 43.46 12.57 15.71
N PRO A 282 43.57 11.56 16.60
CA PRO A 282 44.14 11.80 17.92
C PRO A 282 45.58 12.31 17.79
N MET A 283 45.97 13.30 18.61
CA MET A 283 47.30 13.95 18.58
C MET A 283 48.44 12.93 18.65
N ILE A 284 49.44 13.03 17.76
CA ILE A 284 50.69 12.26 17.82
C ILE A 284 51.89 13.21 17.95
N ARG A 285 52.90 12.76 18.72
CA ARG A 285 54.15 13.45 19.12
C ARG A 285 54.95 14.06 17.96
N ASP A 286 55.64 15.16 18.29
CA ASP A 286 56.58 15.95 17.49
C ASP A 286 57.32 15.18 16.38
N GLY A 287 57.19 15.65 15.12
CA GLY A 287 58.05 15.25 14.00
C GLY A 287 57.36 14.94 12.65
N GLU A 288 56.03 14.75 12.60
CA GLU A 288 55.27 14.39 11.38
C GLU A 288 54.13 15.39 11.04
N GLU A 289 54.20 16.64 11.50
CA GLU A 289 53.13 17.64 11.35
C GLU A 289 52.68 17.87 9.89
N PHE A 290 53.63 18.02 8.96
CA PHE A 290 53.31 18.38 7.57
C PHE A 290 52.56 17.27 6.81
N ALA A 291 52.89 16.01 7.05
CA ALA A 291 52.19 14.87 6.45
C ALA A 291 50.77 14.71 7.04
N LEU A 292 50.61 15.03 8.32
CA LEU A 292 49.33 14.98 9.02
C LEU A 292 48.36 16.06 8.52
N GLU A 293 48.83 17.30 8.31
CA GLU A 293 48.01 18.39 7.78
C GLU A 293 47.45 18.07 6.38
N ALA A 294 48.28 17.52 5.48
CA ALA A 294 47.85 17.12 4.15
C ALA A 294 46.77 16.02 4.19
N ILE A 295 46.94 15.05 5.10
CA ILE A 295 45.99 13.96 5.32
C ILE A 295 44.67 14.50 5.91
N GLN A 296 44.73 15.41 6.88
CA GLN A 296 43.58 16.06 7.49
C GLN A 296 42.79 16.88 6.46
N HIS A 297 43.48 17.68 5.64
CA HIS A 297 42.87 18.44 4.57
C HIS A 297 42.18 17.52 3.56
N GLY A 298 42.85 16.44 3.14
CA GLY A 298 42.26 15.47 2.22
C GLY A 298 40.99 14.82 2.80
N LEU A 299 41.01 14.43 4.07
CA LEU A 299 39.85 13.82 4.73
C LEU A 299 38.69 14.82 4.91
N LYS A 300 39.02 16.09 5.19
CA LYS A 300 38.06 17.20 5.20
C LYS A 300 37.38 17.38 3.86
N ASP A 301 38.16 17.41 2.79
CA ASP A 301 37.63 17.55 1.43
C ASP A 301 36.71 16.39 1.08
N ILE A 302 37.03 15.17 1.52
CA ILE A 302 36.18 13.99 1.34
C ILE A 302 34.86 14.14 2.10
N GLY A 303 34.91 14.57 3.37
CA GLY A 303 33.71 14.83 4.16
C GLY A 303 32.80 15.88 3.53
N ILE A 304 33.39 16.97 3.02
CA ILE A 304 32.67 18.01 2.27
C ILE A 304 32.04 17.44 0.99
N ARG A 305 32.75 16.60 0.23
CA ARG A 305 32.23 15.96 -0.98
C ARG A 305 31.07 15.01 -0.67
N ILE A 306 31.19 14.20 0.38
CA ILE A 306 30.11 13.29 0.82
C ILE A 306 28.90 14.10 1.24
N LYS A 307 29.07 15.14 2.08
CA LYS A 307 27.98 16.03 2.50
C LYS A 307 27.30 16.68 1.29
N LYS A 308 28.09 17.27 0.39
CA LYS A 308 27.57 17.92 -0.83
C LYS A 308 26.76 16.93 -1.66
N ARG A 309 27.28 15.72 -1.87
CA ARG A 309 26.55 14.70 -2.63
C ARG A 309 25.27 14.28 -1.93
N THR A 310 25.27 14.11 -0.61
CA THR A 310 24.05 13.81 0.16
C THR A 310 22.99 14.91 0.00
N LEU A 311 23.39 16.19 -0.01
CA LEU A 311 22.48 17.31 -0.27
C LEU A 311 21.91 17.26 -1.70
N GLU A 312 22.75 16.98 -2.71
CA GLU A 312 22.28 16.81 -4.09
C GLU A 312 21.26 15.65 -4.20
N ILE A 313 21.44 14.55 -3.47
CA ILE A 313 20.46 13.46 -3.42
C ILE A 313 19.15 13.93 -2.79
N MET A 314 19.21 14.76 -1.74
CA MET A 314 18.01 15.32 -1.12
C MET A 314 17.24 16.25 -2.07
N ASP A 315 17.95 17.02 -2.90
CA ASP A 315 17.35 17.88 -3.93
C ASP A 315 16.76 17.03 -5.07
N GLU A 316 17.45 15.97 -5.50
CA GLU A 316 16.90 14.98 -6.44
C GLU A 316 15.59 14.37 -5.90
N TYR A 317 15.53 14.11 -4.59
CA TYR A 317 14.35 13.56 -3.94
C TYR A 317 13.18 14.55 -3.88
N ASP A 318 13.43 15.85 -3.72
CA ASP A 318 12.37 16.85 -3.80
C ASP A 318 11.72 16.86 -5.19
N ASN A 319 12.54 16.84 -6.25
CA ASN A 319 12.03 16.74 -7.61
C ASN A 319 11.18 15.46 -7.81
N LYS A 320 11.62 14.32 -7.25
CA LYS A 320 10.86 13.06 -7.33
C LYS A 320 9.59 13.05 -6.50
N ILE A 321 9.55 13.75 -5.37
CA ILE A 321 8.32 13.97 -4.59
C ILE A 321 7.33 14.81 -5.39
N ASP A 322 7.80 15.84 -6.10
CA ASP A 322 6.96 16.68 -6.95
C ASP A 322 6.39 15.89 -8.15
N GLU A 323 7.20 15.03 -8.78
CA GLU A 323 6.72 14.10 -9.83
C GLU A 323 5.61 13.17 -9.30
N CYS A 324 5.79 12.60 -8.10
CA CYS A 324 4.74 11.80 -7.45
C CYS A 324 3.48 12.64 -7.19
N GLY A 325 3.65 13.88 -6.72
CA GLY A 325 2.58 14.85 -6.52
C GLY A 325 1.77 15.11 -7.78
N MET A 326 2.46 15.33 -8.92
CA MET A 326 1.81 15.51 -10.22
C MET A 326 0.96 14.29 -10.62
N VAL A 327 1.49 13.07 -10.45
CA VAL A 327 0.73 11.85 -10.74
C VAL A 327 -0.51 11.76 -9.85
N LEU A 328 -0.38 12.07 -8.56
CA LEU A 328 -1.50 12.07 -7.60
C LEU A 328 -2.59 13.08 -7.99
N ASP A 329 -2.21 14.30 -8.32
CA ASP A 329 -3.15 15.36 -8.68
C ASP A 329 -3.89 15.03 -9.99
N ASN A 330 -3.16 14.59 -11.02
CA ASN A 330 -3.75 14.24 -12.31
C ASN A 330 -4.69 13.03 -12.22
N THR A 331 -4.28 11.98 -11.50
CA THR A 331 -5.10 10.79 -11.30
C THR A 331 -6.33 11.08 -10.45
N SER A 332 -6.20 11.89 -9.39
CA SER A 332 -7.31 12.34 -8.55
C SER A 332 -8.35 13.14 -9.33
N ILE A 333 -7.92 14.12 -10.15
CA ILE A 333 -8.82 14.89 -11.01
C ILE A 333 -9.56 13.98 -12.01
N THR A 334 -8.83 13.05 -12.63
CA THR A 334 -9.40 12.08 -13.57
C THR A 334 -10.48 11.23 -12.89
N MET A 335 -10.16 10.67 -11.71
CA MET A 335 -11.05 9.87 -10.89
C MET A 335 -12.32 10.65 -10.50
N GLN A 336 -12.17 11.89 -10.02
CA GLN A 336 -13.30 12.76 -9.67
C GLN A 336 -14.20 13.06 -10.86
N THR A 337 -13.61 13.30 -12.04
CA THR A 337 -14.35 13.58 -13.27
C THR A 337 -15.21 12.38 -13.66
N ILE A 338 -14.64 11.17 -13.60
CA ILE A 338 -15.34 9.92 -13.91
C ILE A 338 -16.45 9.64 -12.90
N TRP A 339 -16.19 9.78 -11.60
CA TRP A 339 -17.22 9.61 -10.57
C TRP A 339 -18.40 10.56 -10.76
N ASN A 340 -18.13 11.83 -11.04
CA ASN A 340 -19.17 12.82 -11.33
C ASN A 340 -19.96 12.45 -12.60
N HIS A 341 -19.29 11.90 -13.62
CA HIS A 341 -19.96 11.44 -14.84
C HIS A 341 -20.87 10.24 -14.57
N ILE A 342 -20.40 9.22 -13.84
CA ILE A 342 -21.18 8.04 -13.43
C ILE A 342 -22.41 8.46 -12.61
N ALA A 343 -22.22 9.30 -11.59
CA ALA A 343 -23.31 9.78 -10.74
C ALA A 343 -24.39 10.54 -11.56
N ARG A 344 -23.99 11.36 -12.53
CA ARG A 344 -24.93 12.04 -13.45
C ARG A 344 -25.67 11.06 -14.35
N HIS A 345 -24.98 10.06 -14.86
CA HIS A 345 -25.57 9.03 -15.70
C HIS A 345 -26.59 8.21 -14.92
N ASP A 346 -26.28 7.79 -13.70
CA ASP A 346 -27.20 7.05 -12.81
C ASP A 346 -28.41 7.89 -12.43
N ALA A 347 -28.23 9.19 -12.15
CA ALA A 347 -29.36 10.10 -11.94
C ALA A 347 -30.26 10.19 -13.19
N SER A 348 -29.67 10.26 -14.39
CA SER A 348 -30.44 10.24 -15.65
C SER A 348 -31.17 8.91 -15.88
N ILE A 349 -30.54 7.77 -15.57
CA ILE A 349 -31.21 6.47 -15.65
C ILE A 349 -32.36 6.39 -14.64
N ASN A 350 -32.14 6.79 -13.39
CA ASN A 350 -33.18 6.77 -12.35
C ASN A 350 -34.36 7.67 -12.71
N THR A 351 -34.12 8.85 -13.30
CA THR A 351 -35.21 9.71 -13.80
C THR A 351 -35.97 9.05 -14.95
N LYS A 352 -35.28 8.40 -15.91
CA LYS A 352 -35.94 7.65 -16.99
C LYS A 352 -36.76 6.47 -16.46
N ILE A 353 -36.24 5.73 -15.48
CA ILE A 353 -36.96 4.65 -14.79
C ILE A 353 -38.19 5.20 -14.07
N SER A 354 -38.07 6.33 -13.37
CA SER A 354 -39.21 7.00 -12.73
C SER A 354 -40.28 7.40 -13.73
N ILE A 355 -39.88 7.99 -14.87
CA ILE A 355 -40.82 8.32 -15.95
C ILE A 355 -41.51 7.06 -16.50
N ALA A 356 -40.77 5.99 -16.75
CA ALA A 356 -41.35 4.71 -17.20
C ALA A 356 -42.30 4.10 -16.16
N ASN A 357 -41.96 4.19 -14.87
CA ASN A 357 -42.85 3.74 -13.79
C ASN A 357 -44.12 4.58 -13.70
N THR A 358 -44.03 5.91 -13.91
CA THR A 358 -45.22 6.76 -13.95
C THR A 358 -46.11 6.43 -15.15
N SER A 359 -45.56 6.14 -16.33
CA SER A 359 -46.37 5.69 -17.48
C SER A 359 -47.02 4.34 -17.22
N ILE A 360 -46.29 3.37 -16.66
CA ILE A 360 -46.85 2.06 -16.27
C ILE A 360 -47.96 2.22 -15.24
N ALA A 361 -47.82 3.12 -14.26
CA ALA A 361 -48.85 3.38 -13.26
C ALA A 361 -50.11 4.03 -13.88
N LEU A 362 -49.94 4.92 -14.86
CA LEU A 362 -51.05 5.53 -15.59
C LEU A 362 -51.81 4.48 -16.42
N ASP A 363 -51.11 3.62 -17.14
CA ASP A 363 -51.71 2.55 -17.94
C ASP A 363 -52.38 1.51 -17.02
N SER A 364 -51.72 1.12 -15.92
CA SER A 364 -52.30 0.24 -14.90
C SER A 364 -53.57 0.83 -14.27
N LYS A 365 -53.68 2.15 -14.16
CA LYS A 365 -54.90 2.81 -13.68
C LYS A 365 -56.05 2.62 -14.67
N GLN A 366 -55.77 2.67 -15.97
CA GLN A 366 -56.76 2.41 -17.02
C GLN A 366 -57.16 0.93 -17.05
N ASP A 367 -56.20 0.01 -16.98
CA ASP A 367 -56.46 -1.44 -16.93
C ASP A 367 -57.30 -1.81 -15.69
N ASN A 368 -57.01 -1.20 -14.54
CA ASN A 368 -57.82 -1.36 -13.34
C ASN A 368 -59.27 -0.86 -13.52
N ALA A 369 -59.49 0.18 -14.33
CA ALA A 369 -60.84 0.64 -14.66
C ALA A 369 -61.56 -0.36 -15.57
N GLN A 370 -60.87 -0.91 -16.57
CA GLN A 370 -61.43 -1.96 -17.45
C GLN A 370 -61.77 -3.23 -16.67
N MET A 371 -60.90 -3.67 -15.76
CA MET A 371 -61.14 -4.84 -14.91
C MET A 371 -62.40 -4.68 -14.05
N ARG A 372 -62.63 -3.48 -13.50
CA ARG A 372 -63.85 -3.15 -12.74
C ARG A 372 -65.11 -3.25 -13.61
N SER A 373 -65.05 -2.83 -14.88
CA SER A 373 -66.17 -2.91 -15.81
C SER A 373 -66.53 -4.37 -16.17
N ILE A 374 -65.54 -5.23 -16.42
CA ILE A 374 -65.77 -6.66 -16.70
C ILE A 374 -66.39 -7.34 -15.48
N ALA A 375 -65.84 -7.09 -14.28
CA ALA A 375 -66.39 -7.65 -13.04
C ALA A 375 -67.86 -7.24 -12.84
N LEU A 376 -68.19 -5.97 -13.09
CA LEU A 376 -69.58 -5.48 -13.03
C LEU A 376 -70.48 -6.22 -14.03
N LEU A 377 -70.01 -6.44 -15.26
CA LEU A 377 -70.77 -7.19 -16.27
C LEU A 377 -71.04 -8.63 -15.81
N THR A 378 -70.03 -9.33 -15.27
CA THR A 378 -70.21 -10.69 -14.74
C THR A 378 -71.16 -10.75 -13.54
N MET A 379 -71.14 -9.74 -12.66
CA MET A 379 -72.03 -9.65 -11.50
C MET A 379 -73.50 -9.45 -11.87
N ILE A 380 -73.78 -8.79 -13.00
CA ILE A 380 -75.14 -8.65 -13.55
C ILE A 380 -75.53 -9.89 -14.34
N TYR A 381 -74.61 -10.46 -15.12
CA TYR A 381 -74.88 -11.62 -15.97
C TYR A 381 -75.14 -12.91 -15.17
N LEU A 382 -74.42 -13.14 -14.07
CA LEU A 382 -74.57 -14.34 -13.25
C LEU A 382 -76.00 -14.55 -12.71
N PRO A 383 -76.68 -13.56 -12.09
CA PRO A 383 -78.07 -13.73 -11.66
C PRO A 383 -79.04 -13.87 -12.84
N VAL A 384 -78.82 -13.16 -13.95
CA VAL A 384 -79.67 -13.25 -15.15
C VAL A 384 -79.57 -14.64 -15.82
N SER A 385 -78.37 -15.21 -15.90
CA SER A 385 -78.16 -16.55 -16.44
C SER A 385 -78.72 -17.64 -15.52
N ALA A 386 -78.62 -17.49 -14.20
CA ALA A 386 -79.29 -18.38 -13.25
C ALA A 386 -80.81 -18.40 -13.44
N ILE A 387 -81.41 -17.24 -13.69
CA ILE A 387 -82.83 -17.11 -14.04
C ILE A 387 -83.14 -17.89 -15.32
N ALA A 388 -82.36 -17.69 -16.38
CA ALA A 388 -82.55 -18.37 -17.67
C ALA A 388 -82.42 -19.91 -17.56
N ALA A 389 -81.42 -20.40 -16.83
CA ALA A 389 -81.22 -21.84 -16.60
C ALA A 389 -82.41 -22.47 -15.85
N ILE A 390 -83.00 -21.75 -14.88
CA ILE A 390 -84.17 -22.22 -14.14
C ILE A 390 -85.42 -22.27 -15.03
N PHE A 391 -85.62 -21.28 -15.91
CA PHE A 391 -86.67 -21.38 -16.94
C PHE A 391 -86.47 -22.57 -17.89
N SER A 392 -85.21 -22.94 -18.16
CA SER A 392 -84.86 -24.09 -18.99
C SER A 392 -85.04 -25.44 -18.29
N MET A 393 -85.13 -25.49 -16.95
CA MET A 393 -85.30 -26.73 -16.17
C MET A 393 -86.75 -27.28 -16.17
N GLY A 394 -87.62 -26.81 -17.08
CA GLY A 394 -88.89 -27.47 -17.38
C GLY A 394 -90.01 -27.28 -16.36
N ILE A 395 -89.90 -26.32 -15.43
CA ILE A 395 -90.98 -25.99 -14.46
C ILE A 395 -92.19 -25.35 -15.17
N PHE A 396 -92.03 -24.88 -16.40
CA PHE A 396 -93.10 -24.34 -17.25
C PHE A 396 -93.56 -25.38 -18.27
N ASP A 397 -94.79 -25.86 -18.13
CA ASP A 397 -95.46 -26.67 -19.15
C ASP A 397 -96.15 -25.75 -20.16
N TRP A 398 -95.54 -25.61 -21.35
CA TRP A 398 -95.96 -24.67 -22.39
C TRP A 398 -97.06 -25.22 -23.31
N SER A 399 -97.56 -26.43 -23.08
CA SER A 399 -98.70 -26.98 -23.85
C SER A 399 -99.74 -27.69 -22.98
N PRO A 400 -100.50 -26.97 -22.14
CA PRO A 400 -101.64 -27.54 -21.43
C PRO A 400 -102.91 -27.54 -22.31
N ASN A 401 -103.59 -28.69 -22.37
CA ASN A 401 -104.84 -28.87 -23.13
C ASN A 401 -106.09 -28.17 -22.54
N SER A 402 -105.95 -27.40 -21.46
CA SER A 402 -107.05 -26.64 -20.87
C SER A 402 -106.55 -25.49 -20.01
N GLY A 403 -106.18 -24.39 -20.67
CA GLY A 403 -105.80 -23.11 -20.06
C GLY A 403 -104.34 -23.04 -19.60
N PRO A 404 -103.67 -21.89 -19.74
CA PRO A 404 -102.27 -21.73 -19.34
C PRO A 404 -102.10 -21.93 -17.83
N VAL A 405 -101.50 -23.05 -17.42
CA VAL A 405 -101.27 -23.38 -16.01
C VAL A 405 -99.99 -22.68 -15.53
N VAL A 406 -100.05 -21.35 -15.46
CA VAL A 406 -99.00 -20.57 -14.80
C VAL A 406 -99.21 -20.71 -13.29
N SER A 407 -98.25 -21.32 -12.58
CA SER A 407 -98.31 -21.44 -11.12
C SER A 407 -98.49 -20.05 -10.48
N LYS A 408 -99.47 -19.93 -9.57
CA LYS A 408 -99.86 -18.67 -8.90
C LYS A 408 -98.71 -18.03 -8.10
N TYR A 409 -97.61 -18.76 -7.89
CA TYR A 409 -96.41 -18.32 -7.18
C TYR A 409 -95.31 -17.72 -8.07
N ILE A 410 -95.55 -17.55 -9.38
CA ILE A 410 -94.58 -16.95 -10.32
C ILE A 410 -94.12 -15.54 -9.91
N TRP A 411 -94.95 -14.80 -9.18
CA TRP A 411 -94.59 -13.46 -8.70
C TRP A 411 -93.51 -13.50 -7.61
N ILE A 412 -93.50 -14.53 -6.75
CA ILE A 412 -92.44 -14.72 -5.73
C ILE A 412 -91.09 -14.89 -6.41
N PHE A 413 -91.06 -15.56 -7.56
CA PHE A 413 -89.85 -15.73 -8.36
C PHE A 413 -89.34 -14.41 -8.93
N VAL A 414 -90.21 -13.59 -9.53
CA VAL A 414 -89.84 -12.24 -10.03
C VAL A 414 -89.25 -11.40 -8.90
N VAL A 415 -89.87 -11.44 -7.72
CA VAL A 415 -89.40 -10.72 -6.54
C VAL A 415 -88.06 -11.26 -6.04
N LEU A 416 -87.87 -12.59 -5.99
CA LEU A 416 -86.62 -13.20 -5.54
C LEU A 416 -85.45 -12.93 -6.49
N SER A 417 -85.69 -12.96 -7.79
CA SER A 417 -84.72 -12.66 -8.84
C SER A 417 -84.27 -11.20 -8.83
N VAL A 418 -85.23 -10.27 -8.76
CA VAL A 418 -84.92 -8.83 -8.61
C VAL A 418 -84.23 -8.58 -7.28
N GLY A 419 -84.69 -9.22 -6.20
CA GLY A 419 -84.09 -9.13 -4.88
C GLY A 419 -82.64 -9.61 -4.86
N LEU A 420 -82.33 -10.76 -5.46
CA LEU A 420 -80.99 -11.31 -5.52
C LEU A 420 -80.05 -10.40 -6.34
N THR A 421 -80.54 -9.84 -7.44
CA THR A 421 -79.78 -8.88 -8.27
C THR A 421 -79.49 -7.58 -7.52
N VAL A 422 -80.48 -7.07 -6.76
CA VAL A 422 -80.29 -5.89 -5.91
C VAL A 422 -79.29 -6.18 -4.80
N VAL A 423 -79.37 -7.36 -4.16
CA VAL A 423 -78.44 -7.77 -3.09
C VAL A 423 -77.01 -7.90 -3.62
N THR A 424 -76.79 -8.51 -4.79
CA THR A 424 -75.44 -8.65 -5.35
C THR A 424 -74.84 -7.30 -5.75
N VAL A 425 -75.62 -6.41 -6.37
CA VAL A 425 -75.19 -5.05 -6.72
C VAL A 425 -74.91 -4.20 -5.47
N LEU A 426 -75.79 -4.25 -4.46
CA LEU A 426 -75.60 -3.53 -3.20
C LEU A 426 -74.37 -4.06 -2.45
N ALA A 427 -74.19 -5.38 -2.36
CA ALA A 427 -73.03 -5.99 -1.72
C ALA A 427 -71.71 -5.52 -2.37
N TRP A 428 -71.67 -5.41 -3.71
CA TRP A 428 -70.51 -4.87 -4.43
C TRP A 428 -70.31 -3.37 -4.17
N TYR A 429 -71.38 -2.57 -4.24
CA TYR A 429 -71.32 -1.14 -3.96
C TYR A 429 -70.79 -0.87 -2.55
N PHE A 430 -71.29 -1.60 -1.54
CA PHE A 430 -70.81 -1.47 -0.17
C PHE A 430 -69.38 -2.01 0.01
N ALA A 431 -69.00 -3.11 -0.64
CA ALA A 431 -67.64 -3.65 -0.56
C ALA A 431 -66.60 -2.73 -1.20
N THR A 432 -66.91 -2.12 -2.34
CA THR A 432 -66.03 -1.16 -3.03
C THR A 432 -65.95 0.16 -2.27
N HIS A 433 -67.06 0.64 -1.69
CA HIS A 433 -67.07 1.88 -0.91
C HIS A 433 -66.40 1.72 0.47
N LYS A 434 -66.48 0.53 1.09
CA LYS A 434 -65.75 0.21 2.33
C LYS A 434 -64.24 0.07 2.11
N LYS A 435 -63.80 -0.52 0.98
CA LYS A 435 -62.36 -0.57 0.62
C LYS A 435 -61.78 0.84 0.50
N LYS A 436 -62.46 1.76 -0.21
CA LYS A 436 -62.03 3.18 -0.28
C LYS A 436 -61.88 3.86 1.08
N LYS A 437 -62.75 3.56 2.06
CA LYS A 437 -62.64 4.12 3.42
C LYS A 437 -61.52 3.48 4.23
N LYS A 438 -61.33 2.16 4.13
CA LYS A 438 -60.23 1.45 4.82
C LYS A 438 -58.85 1.85 4.28
N ASP A 439 -58.72 2.00 2.97
CA ASP A 439 -57.47 2.40 2.33
C ASP A 439 -57.12 3.87 2.70
N ALA A 440 -58.14 4.74 2.80
CA ALA A 440 -57.95 6.13 3.24
C ALA A 440 -57.53 6.22 4.73
N SER A 441 -58.17 5.46 5.62
CA SER A 441 -57.79 5.42 7.05
C SER A 441 -56.42 4.76 7.28
N ALA A 442 -56.06 3.74 6.49
CA ALA A 442 -54.75 3.10 6.58
C ALA A 442 -53.61 4.01 6.06
N PHE A 443 -53.87 4.82 5.04
CA PHE A 443 -52.92 5.86 4.59
C PHE A 443 -52.72 6.96 5.64
N GLU A 444 -53.78 7.33 6.36
CA GLU A 444 -53.74 8.33 7.43
C GLU A 444 -52.99 7.81 8.69
N GLU A 445 -53.14 6.52 9.02
CA GLU A 445 -52.35 5.86 10.08
C GLU A 445 -50.86 5.67 9.72
N LEU A 446 -50.54 5.37 8.46
CA LEU A 446 -49.15 5.27 7.99
C LEU A 446 -48.45 6.64 7.97
N GLY A 447 -49.17 7.71 7.58
CA GLY A 447 -48.66 9.08 7.62
C GLY A 447 -48.39 9.61 9.03
N MET A 448 -49.20 9.23 10.03
CA MET A 448 -48.93 9.56 11.44
C MET A 448 -47.77 8.75 12.03
N ARG A 449 -47.52 7.54 11.52
CA ARG A 449 -46.46 6.67 12.04
C ARG A 449 -45.07 7.02 11.51
N GLU A 450 -44.95 7.59 10.31
CA GLU A 450 -43.70 8.18 9.81
C GLU A 450 -43.33 9.49 10.52
N SER A 451 -44.31 10.28 10.98
CA SER A 451 -44.07 11.50 11.75
C SER A 451 -43.61 11.27 13.20
N ASP A 452 -43.88 10.09 13.76
CA ASP A 452 -43.46 9.72 15.14
C ASP A 452 -42.10 9.01 15.20
N THR A 453 -41.48 8.70 14.05
CA THR A 453 -40.17 8.02 13.94
C THR A 453 -39.01 8.90 13.43
N PHE A 454 -39.21 10.22 13.35
CA PHE A 454 -38.16 11.21 13.05
C PHE A 454 -37.91 12.18 14.20
#